data_AF-K0EGH9-F1
#
_entry.id   AF-K0EGH9-F1
#
_cell.length_a   1.000
_cell.length_b   1.000
_cell.length_c   1.000
_cell.angle_alpha   90.00
_cell.angle_beta   90.00
_cell.angle_gamma   90.00
#
_symmetry.space_group_name_H-M   'P 1'
#
loop_
_entity.id
_entity.type
_entity.pdbx_description
1 polymer ?
#
loop_
_entity_poly.entity_id
_entity_poly.type
_entity_poly.pdbx_seq_one_letter_code
_entity_poly.pdbx_strand_id
1 'polypeptide(L)'
;MGYSEHGEQARIEQVPLSHLSLEVGHFSVPQIAHDMDQVLRRFRWIAPLAEAFIAVARAEFGSRARVSTCYVLDDYTAPNADPRDILGKLLTAADETGVRIDYLARRAGCAAAIPRDDDGGSSGAPISLAELVAASIVAEPDVSSSTGRRPPTAESGWLCNGRRPSDGEQPQHMWMLPFRPAEEFGRSEHSIFLDVQLWSERTESVNGRNEIHRRWSAPLLTAVWQLLRLGALRYHGAAVVRPQLFSPETPWPSRWQELPAVMQLAPDAAPFAAYRSMSIVPKHRAALVHSMQLILDHLDVDRAVIDQLVARGAAEEVPVTVSRKISDRVSHLLWDGT
;
A
#
# COMPACT_ATOMS: atom_id res chain seq x y z
N MET A 1 37.00 -11.33 28.82
CA MET A 1 35.65 -11.88 28.61
C MET A 1 35.12 -11.27 27.33
N GLY A 2 35.14 -12.00 26.22
CA GLY A 2 34.54 -11.54 24.97
C GLY A 2 33.06 -11.87 25.00
N TYR A 3 32.19 -10.84 24.99
CA TYR A 3 30.79 -11.05 24.70
C TYR A 3 30.66 -11.27 23.18
N SER A 4 30.28 -12.47 22.77
CA SER A 4 29.74 -12.69 21.43
C SER A 4 28.23 -12.78 21.55
N GLU A 5 27.54 -11.75 21.11
CA GLU A 5 26.10 -11.80 20.95
C GLU A 5 25.83 -12.79 19.80
N HIS A 6 25.43 -14.01 20.14
CA HIS A 6 24.83 -14.93 19.18
C HIS A 6 23.44 -14.40 18.86
N GLY A 7 23.41 -13.30 18.10
CA GLY A 7 22.22 -12.89 17.38
C GLY A 7 21.96 -14.00 16.38
N GLU A 8 21.13 -14.96 16.77
CA GLU A 8 20.40 -15.82 15.85
C GLU A 8 19.77 -14.85 14.85
N GLN A 9 20.40 -14.70 13.68
CA GLN A 9 19.89 -13.85 12.61
C GLN A 9 18.53 -14.42 12.26
N ALA A 10 17.48 -13.80 12.81
CA ALA A 10 16.11 -14.27 12.65
C ALA A 10 15.90 -14.51 11.16
N ARG A 11 15.66 -15.78 10.80
CA ARG A 11 15.62 -16.19 9.40
C ARG A 11 14.49 -15.42 8.73
N ILE A 12 14.86 -14.49 7.85
CA ILE A 12 13.88 -13.75 7.07
C ILE A 12 13.23 -14.71 6.10
N GLU A 13 11.92 -14.77 6.17
CA GLU A 13 11.13 -15.62 5.31
C GLU A 13 11.17 -15.11 3.87
N GLN A 14 11.35 -16.04 2.94
CA GLN A 14 11.25 -15.78 1.51
C GLN A 14 9.80 -15.92 1.06
N VAL A 15 9.28 -14.89 0.40
CA VAL A 15 7.98 -14.96 -0.28
C VAL A 15 8.19 -15.25 -1.78
N PRO A 16 7.32 -16.02 -2.45
CA PRO A 16 7.37 -16.16 -3.90
C PRO A 16 7.27 -14.80 -4.61
N LEU A 17 8.00 -14.61 -5.72
CA LEU A 17 8.07 -13.31 -6.43
C LEU A 17 7.78 -13.43 -7.93
N SER A 18 6.89 -12.57 -8.40
CA SER A 18 6.69 -12.21 -9.80
C SER A 18 7.69 -11.13 -10.24
N HIS A 19 7.83 -10.92 -11.54
CA HIS A 19 8.56 -9.77 -12.07
C HIS A 19 7.75 -8.49 -11.84
N LEU A 20 6.44 -8.57 -12.07
CA LEU A 20 5.51 -7.45 -11.96
C LEU A 20 4.23 -7.86 -11.22
N SER A 21 3.85 -7.06 -10.23
CA SER A 21 2.49 -7.05 -9.70
C SER A 21 1.75 -5.89 -10.34
N LEU A 22 0.61 -6.11 -10.99
CA LEU A 22 -0.15 -5.10 -11.73
C LEU A 22 -1.53 -4.89 -11.09
N GLU A 23 -1.78 -3.69 -10.57
CA GLU A 23 -3.08 -3.34 -9.98
C GLU A 23 -4.02 -2.80 -11.05
N VAL A 24 -5.17 -3.47 -11.21
CA VAL A 24 -6.14 -3.25 -12.27
C VAL A 24 -7.40 -2.56 -11.76
N GLY A 25 -7.38 -1.23 -11.79
CA GLY A 25 -8.57 -0.43 -11.54
C GLY A 25 -8.81 -0.07 -10.07
N HIS A 26 -9.73 0.87 -9.89
CA HIS A 26 -10.10 1.36 -8.56
C HIS A 26 -11.54 1.89 -8.56
N PHE A 27 -12.40 1.20 -7.81
CA PHE A 27 -13.77 1.62 -7.57
C PHE A 27 -14.04 1.72 -6.07
N SER A 28 -14.80 2.75 -5.69
CA SER A 28 -15.40 2.81 -4.36
C SER A 28 -16.55 1.79 -4.27
N VAL A 29 -16.83 1.32 -3.05
CA VAL A 29 -17.96 0.42 -2.80
C VAL A 29 -19.31 1.01 -3.29
N PRO A 30 -19.62 2.31 -3.09
CA PRO A 30 -20.83 2.89 -3.68
C PRO A 30 -20.88 2.85 -5.22
N GLN A 31 -19.74 2.99 -5.91
CA GLN A 31 -19.70 2.83 -7.38
C GLN A 31 -20.04 1.40 -7.79
N ILE A 32 -19.45 0.40 -7.12
CA ILE A 32 -19.76 -1.01 -7.39
C ILE A 32 -21.24 -1.31 -7.07
N ALA A 33 -21.76 -0.78 -5.97
CA ALA A 33 -23.12 -1.06 -5.55
C ALA A 33 -24.18 -0.47 -6.50
N HIS A 34 -23.94 0.73 -7.05
CA HIS A 34 -25.00 1.55 -7.67
C HIS A 34 -24.70 2.09 -9.08
N ASP A 35 -23.47 1.98 -9.60
CA ASP A 35 -23.09 2.52 -10.92
C ASP A 35 -22.25 1.49 -11.71
N MET A 36 -22.87 0.33 -11.97
CA MET A 36 -22.22 -0.76 -12.71
C MET A 36 -21.89 -0.39 -14.15
N ASP A 37 -22.65 0.52 -14.77
CA ASP A 37 -22.33 1.02 -16.10
C ASP A 37 -20.97 1.74 -16.11
N GLN A 38 -20.67 2.55 -15.10
CA GLN A 38 -19.36 3.17 -14.94
C GLN A 38 -18.28 2.12 -14.66
N VAL A 39 -18.55 1.12 -13.82
CA VAL A 39 -17.60 0.02 -13.56
C VAL A 39 -17.20 -0.69 -14.85
N LEU A 40 -18.19 -1.12 -15.65
CA LEU A 40 -17.98 -1.78 -16.93
C LEU A 40 -17.22 -0.89 -17.92
N ARG A 41 -17.61 0.39 -18.06
CA ARG A 41 -16.89 1.33 -18.94
C ARG A 41 -15.42 1.46 -18.57
N ARG A 42 -15.11 1.62 -17.28
CA ARG A 42 -13.72 1.76 -16.82
C ARG A 42 -12.93 0.47 -17.00
N PHE A 43 -13.51 -0.69 -16.70
CA PHE A 43 -12.81 -1.95 -16.93
C PHE A 43 -12.55 -2.25 -18.41
N ARG A 44 -13.48 -1.94 -19.33
CA ARG A 44 -13.23 -2.01 -20.78
C ARG A 44 -12.03 -1.18 -21.22
N TRP A 45 -11.77 -0.07 -20.54
CA TRP A 45 -10.62 0.78 -20.81
C TRP A 45 -9.31 0.23 -20.19
N ILE A 46 -9.41 -0.36 -18.99
CA ILE A 46 -8.27 -0.95 -18.27
C ILE A 46 -7.78 -2.24 -18.96
N ALA A 47 -8.67 -3.08 -19.48
CA ALA A 47 -8.32 -4.36 -20.10
C ALA A 47 -7.17 -4.27 -21.14
N PRO A 48 -7.24 -3.42 -22.19
CA PRO A 48 -6.15 -3.31 -23.15
C PRO A 48 -4.85 -2.75 -22.55
N LEU A 49 -4.92 -1.93 -21.50
CA LEU A 49 -3.72 -1.44 -20.82
C LEU A 49 -3.05 -2.52 -19.98
N ALA A 50 -3.85 -3.36 -19.32
CA ALA A 50 -3.31 -4.48 -18.56
C ALA A 50 -2.52 -5.42 -19.47
N GLU A 51 -3.08 -5.76 -20.63
CA GLU A 51 -2.39 -6.54 -21.66
C GLU A 51 -1.12 -5.85 -22.17
N ALA A 52 -1.16 -4.52 -22.36
CA ALA A 52 0.03 -3.77 -22.76
C ALA A 52 1.16 -3.87 -21.71
N PHE A 53 0.85 -3.74 -20.42
CA PHE A 53 1.86 -3.89 -19.36
C PHE A 53 2.38 -5.32 -19.23
N ILE A 54 1.53 -6.33 -19.44
CA ILE A 54 1.96 -7.72 -19.51
C ILE A 54 2.92 -7.92 -20.70
N ALA A 55 2.61 -7.34 -21.86
CA ALA A 55 3.48 -7.40 -23.04
C ALA A 55 4.83 -6.71 -22.81
N VAL A 56 4.85 -5.55 -22.14
CA VAL A 56 6.09 -4.87 -21.74
C VAL A 56 6.93 -5.74 -20.80
N ALA A 57 6.31 -6.35 -19.79
CA ALA A 57 7.02 -7.26 -18.89
C ALA A 57 7.59 -8.49 -19.62
N ARG A 58 6.87 -9.04 -20.60
CA ARG A 58 7.36 -10.15 -21.43
C ARG A 58 8.50 -9.74 -22.38
N ALA A 59 8.49 -8.50 -22.85
CA ALA A 59 9.58 -7.96 -23.65
C ALA A 59 10.86 -7.75 -22.81
N GLU A 60 10.71 -7.33 -21.54
CA GLU A 60 11.83 -7.11 -20.63
C GLU A 60 12.39 -8.42 -20.04
N PHE A 61 11.53 -9.32 -19.56
CA PHE A 61 11.91 -10.52 -18.80
C PHE A 61 11.71 -11.83 -19.56
N GLY A 62 11.40 -11.76 -20.86
CA GLY A 62 11.15 -12.90 -21.72
C GLY A 62 9.73 -13.46 -21.63
N SER A 63 9.44 -14.46 -22.47
CA SER A 63 8.09 -15.04 -22.59
C SER A 63 7.56 -15.69 -21.30
N ARG A 64 8.46 -16.10 -20.40
CA ARG A 64 8.14 -16.65 -19.07
C ARG A 64 8.04 -15.58 -17.97
N ALA A 65 7.93 -14.31 -18.33
CA ALA A 65 7.70 -13.23 -17.38
C ALA A 65 6.47 -13.52 -16.51
N ARG A 66 6.74 -13.73 -15.22
CA ARG A 66 5.73 -13.88 -14.16
C ARG A 66 5.09 -12.52 -13.86
N VAL A 67 3.82 -12.36 -14.20
CA VAL A 67 3.02 -11.15 -13.92
C VAL A 67 1.75 -11.56 -13.20
N SER A 68 1.46 -10.93 -12.07
CA SER A 68 0.20 -11.12 -11.34
C SER A 68 -0.68 -9.88 -11.45
N THR A 69 -1.97 -10.05 -11.67
CA THR A 69 -2.97 -8.98 -11.62
C THR A 69 -3.64 -8.90 -10.25
N CYS A 70 -3.85 -7.70 -9.73
CA CYS A 70 -4.47 -7.54 -8.42
C CYS A 70 -5.48 -6.40 -8.36
N TYR A 71 -6.41 -6.48 -7.41
CA TYR A 71 -7.40 -5.45 -7.14
C TYR A 71 -7.51 -5.22 -5.63
N VAL A 72 -7.49 -3.97 -5.18
CA VAL A 72 -7.73 -3.63 -3.76
C VAL A 72 -9.12 -3.02 -3.57
N LEU A 73 -9.98 -3.73 -2.84
CA LEU A 73 -11.33 -3.28 -2.51
C LEU A 73 -11.33 -2.44 -1.22
N ASP A 74 -12.03 -1.31 -1.25
CA ASP A 74 -12.11 -0.39 -0.12
C ASP A 74 -13.21 -0.76 0.89
N ASP A 75 -13.08 -1.92 1.54
CA ASP A 75 -13.95 -2.34 2.65
C ASP A 75 -13.69 -1.53 3.94
N TYR A 76 -12.55 -0.85 4.03
CA TYR A 76 -12.16 -0.02 5.19
C TYR A 76 -13.03 1.23 5.37
N THR A 77 -13.51 1.82 4.27
CA THR A 77 -14.41 2.99 4.30
C THR A 77 -15.89 2.60 4.28
N ALA A 78 -16.22 1.36 3.91
CA ALA A 78 -17.58 0.86 3.81
C ALA A 78 -17.75 -0.52 4.49
N PRO A 79 -17.45 -0.66 5.80
CA PRO A 79 -17.43 -1.95 6.48
C PRO A 79 -18.81 -2.61 6.62
N ASN A 80 -19.89 -1.86 6.38
CA ASN A 80 -21.28 -2.34 6.49
C ASN A 80 -21.87 -2.82 5.16
N ALA A 81 -21.15 -2.68 4.04
CA ALA A 81 -21.62 -3.20 2.76
C ALA A 81 -21.59 -4.73 2.76
N ASP A 82 -22.55 -5.38 2.10
CA ASP A 82 -22.58 -6.84 1.99
C ASP A 82 -21.51 -7.32 1.00
N PRO A 83 -20.46 -8.06 1.46
CA PRO A 83 -19.44 -8.59 0.57
C PRO A 83 -19.99 -9.46 -0.57
N ARG A 84 -21.10 -10.17 -0.36
CA ARG A 84 -21.69 -11.05 -1.39
C ARG A 84 -22.17 -10.24 -2.59
N ASP A 85 -22.82 -9.10 -2.33
CA ASP A 85 -23.30 -8.20 -3.38
C ASP A 85 -22.13 -7.51 -4.09
N ILE A 86 -21.20 -6.93 -3.32
CA ILE A 86 -20.09 -6.15 -3.86
C ILE A 86 -19.12 -7.02 -4.67
N LEU A 87 -18.72 -8.18 -4.14
CA LEU A 87 -17.79 -9.08 -4.81
C LEU A 87 -18.41 -9.73 -6.04
N GLY A 88 -19.68 -10.16 -5.95
CA GLY A 88 -20.41 -10.70 -7.09
C GLY A 88 -20.45 -9.72 -8.26
N LYS A 89 -20.83 -8.46 -8.00
CA LYS A 89 -20.86 -7.40 -9.01
C LYS A 89 -19.50 -7.09 -9.60
N LEU A 90 -18.48 -6.91 -8.75
CA LEU A 90 -17.12 -6.57 -9.18
C LEU A 90 -16.53 -7.64 -10.09
N LEU A 91 -16.59 -8.91 -9.67
CA LEU A 91 -15.98 -10.02 -10.40
C LEU A 91 -16.74 -10.35 -11.69
N THR A 92 -18.07 -10.22 -11.69
CA THR A 92 -18.87 -10.32 -12.92
C THR A 92 -18.47 -9.25 -13.92
N ALA A 93 -18.32 -7.99 -13.49
CA ALA A 93 -17.88 -6.93 -14.40
C ALA A 93 -16.45 -7.12 -14.91
N ALA A 94 -15.55 -7.65 -14.09
CA ALA A 94 -14.19 -7.98 -14.51
C ALA A 94 -14.19 -9.05 -15.61
N ASP A 95 -14.97 -10.12 -15.42
CA ASP A 95 -15.15 -11.21 -16.40
C ASP A 95 -15.77 -10.71 -17.71
N GLU A 96 -16.88 -9.97 -17.65
CA GLU A 96 -17.58 -9.41 -18.82
C GLU A 96 -16.72 -8.46 -19.68
N THR A 97 -15.66 -7.91 -19.10
CA THR A 97 -14.78 -6.94 -19.76
C THR A 97 -13.39 -7.50 -20.07
N GLY A 98 -13.12 -8.76 -19.69
CA GLY A 98 -11.83 -9.41 -19.90
C GLY A 98 -10.72 -8.92 -18.99
N VAL A 99 -11.03 -8.24 -17.88
CA VAL A 99 -10.03 -7.86 -16.88
C VAL A 99 -9.80 -9.04 -15.94
N ARG A 100 -8.68 -9.74 -16.14
CA ARG A 100 -8.26 -10.79 -15.21
C ARG A 100 -7.85 -10.18 -13.86
N ILE A 101 -8.34 -10.78 -12.77
CA ILE A 101 -7.95 -10.45 -11.40
C ILE A 101 -7.44 -11.72 -10.73
N ASP A 102 -6.12 -11.86 -10.61
CA ASP A 102 -5.50 -13.01 -9.95
C ASP A 102 -5.65 -12.94 -8.43
N TYR A 103 -5.52 -11.73 -7.87
CA TYR A 103 -5.59 -11.49 -6.43
C TYR A 103 -6.54 -10.36 -6.07
N LEU A 104 -7.40 -10.61 -5.09
CA LEU A 104 -8.29 -9.61 -4.52
C LEU A 104 -7.89 -9.32 -3.08
N ALA A 105 -7.50 -8.08 -2.82
CA ALA A 105 -7.10 -7.63 -1.50
C ALA A 105 -8.17 -6.75 -0.85
N ARG A 106 -8.26 -6.83 0.47
CA ARG A 106 -9.08 -5.94 1.29
C ARG A 106 -8.23 -4.76 1.76
N ARG A 107 -8.73 -3.53 1.62
CA ARG A 107 -8.03 -2.36 2.18
C ARG A 107 -7.96 -2.44 3.70
N ALA A 108 -8.97 -2.98 4.38
CA ALA A 108 -8.88 -3.24 5.82
C ALA A 108 -7.77 -4.24 6.16
N GLY A 109 -7.45 -5.16 5.25
CA GLY A 109 -6.29 -6.06 5.34
C GLY A 109 -4.94 -5.33 5.32
N CYS A 110 -4.88 -4.10 4.81
CA CYS A 110 -3.71 -3.22 4.91
C CYS A 110 -3.66 -2.45 6.24
N ALA A 111 -4.77 -2.37 6.98
CA ALA A 111 -4.77 -1.81 8.33
C ALA A 111 -4.31 -2.85 9.34
N ALA A 112 -4.93 -4.03 9.29
CA ALA A 112 -4.57 -5.18 10.12
C ALA A 112 -4.84 -6.48 9.37
N ALA A 113 -3.98 -7.49 9.59
CA ALA A 113 -4.14 -8.81 9.01
C ALA A 113 -4.00 -9.89 10.08
N ILE A 114 -4.82 -10.93 9.99
CA ILE A 114 -4.64 -12.15 10.78
C ILE A 114 -3.63 -13.02 10.02
N PRO A 115 -2.48 -13.38 10.62
CA PRO A 115 -1.54 -14.30 10.01
C PRO A 115 -2.24 -15.61 9.67
N ARG A 116 -2.00 -16.09 8.45
CA ARG A 116 -2.52 -17.36 7.98
C ARG A 116 -1.40 -18.24 7.47
N ASP A 117 -1.57 -19.52 7.72
CA ASP A 117 -0.70 -20.60 7.30
C ASP A 117 -1.10 -21.03 5.88
N ASP A 118 -0.31 -21.91 5.25
CA ASP A 118 -0.56 -22.35 3.87
C ASP A 118 -1.87 -23.15 3.75
N ASP A 119 -2.33 -23.78 4.86
CA ASP A 119 -3.62 -24.48 4.96
C ASP A 119 -4.80 -23.55 5.29
N GLY A 120 -4.58 -22.24 5.36
CA GLY A 120 -5.59 -21.23 5.68
C GLY A 120 -6.01 -21.15 7.15
N GLY A 121 -5.36 -21.93 8.02
CA GLY A 121 -5.44 -21.78 9.47
C GLY A 121 -5.03 -20.38 9.92
N SER A 122 -5.57 -19.92 11.06
CA SER A 122 -5.13 -18.67 11.69
C SER A 122 -4.02 -19.00 12.70
N SER A 123 -2.86 -18.40 12.55
CA SER A 123 -1.67 -18.71 13.36
C SER A 123 -1.48 -17.78 14.56
N GLY A 124 -2.37 -16.80 14.79
CA GLY A 124 -2.23 -15.93 15.95
C GLY A 124 -3.13 -14.70 15.98
N ALA A 125 -2.72 -13.72 16.80
CA ALA A 125 -3.37 -12.43 16.92
C ALA A 125 -3.22 -11.59 15.63
N PRO A 126 -4.17 -10.68 15.34
CA PRO A 126 -4.03 -9.75 14.23
C PRO A 126 -2.75 -8.89 14.37
N ILE A 127 -2.01 -8.75 13.28
CA ILE A 127 -0.87 -7.82 13.17
C ILE A 127 -1.42 -6.47 12.68
N SER A 128 -1.14 -5.40 13.43
CA SER A 128 -1.47 -4.01 13.06
C SER A 128 -0.49 -3.51 11.99
N LEU A 129 -0.75 -3.81 10.71
CA LEU A 129 0.18 -3.52 9.61
C LEU A 129 0.38 -2.02 9.40
N ALA A 130 -0.70 -1.23 9.47
CA ALA A 130 -0.60 0.22 9.30
C ALA A 130 0.21 0.86 10.45
N GLU A 131 0.10 0.32 11.66
CA GLU A 131 0.90 0.76 12.80
C GLU A 131 2.36 0.37 12.68
N LEU A 132 2.63 -0.87 12.24
CA LEU A 132 3.99 -1.34 11.94
C LEU A 132 4.67 -0.42 10.92
N VAL A 133 3.97 -0.06 9.84
CA VAL A 133 4.49 0.86 8.82
C VAL A 133 4.62 2.28 9.37
N ALA A 134 3.62 2.79 10.10
CA ALA A 134 3.68 4.11 10.72
C ALA A 134 4.87 4.27 11.69
N ALA A 135 5.17 3.22 12.46
CA ALA A 135 6.30 3.19 13.40
C ALA A 135 7.67 3.13 12.70
N SER A 136 7.70 2.71 11.42
CA SER A 136 8.91 2.67 10.60
C SER A 136 9.20 3.96 9.84
N ILE A 137 8.34 4.98 9.96
CA ILE A 137 8.53 6.28 9.30
C ILE A 137 9.59 7.09 10.03
N VAL A 138 10.66 7.43 9.33
CA VAL A 138 11.72 8.35 9.78
C VAL A 138 11.49 9.68 9.08
N ALA A 139 10.93 10.65 9.81
CA ALA A 139 10.75 12.01 9.30
C ALA A 139 12.11 12.66 9.00
N GLU A 140 12.23 13.38 7.89
CA GLU A 140 13.44 14.15 7.60
C GLU A 140 13.64 15.24 8.66
N PRO A 141 14.83 15.32 9.30
CA PRO A 141 15.07 16.31 10.34
C PRO A 141 15.17 17.73 9.75
N ASP A 142 14.52 18.71 10.37
CA ASP A 142 14.83 20.12 10.11
C ASP A 142 16.24 20.42 10.64
N VAL A 143 17.21 20.46 9.72
CA VAL A 143 18.64 20.67 9.97
C VAL A 143 18.98 22.03 10.57
N SER A 144 18.07 23.01 10.59
CA SER A 144 18.41 24.39 10.96
C SER A 144 17.54 25.01 12.05
N SER A 145 16.30 24.56 12.25
CA SER A 145 15.35 25.33 13.05
C SER A 145 14.24 24.55 13.73
N SER A 146 14.46 23.31 14.18
CA SER A 146 13.45 22.62 14.98
C SER A 146 13.13 23.42 16.26
N THR A 147 12.03 24.15 16.22
CA THR A 147 11.53 24.95 17.35
C THR A 147 10.80 24.09 18.38
N GLY A 148 10.65 22.78 18.12
CA GLY A 148 9.82 21.86 18.91
C GLY A 148 8.32 22.17 18.85
N ARG A 149 7.87 23.11 18.00
CA ARG A 149 6.46 23.52 17.93
C ARG A 149 5.55 22.50 17.29
N ARG A 150 6.08 21.74 16.34
CA ARG A 150 5.38 20.62 15.73
C ARG A 150 5.68 19.36 16.54
N PRO A 151 4.64 18.66 17.06
CA PRO A 151 4.87 17.35 17.65
C PRO A 151 5.49 16.41 16.61
N PRO A 152 6.36 15.47 17.03
CA PRO A 152 6.93 14.47 16.14
C PRO A 152 5.87 13.77 15.27
N THR A 153 6.24 13.28 14.08
CA THR A 153 5.33 12.55 13.17
C THR A 153 4.62 11.40 13.87
N ALA A 154 5.33 10.67 14.74
CA ALA A 154 4.80 9.57 15.54
C ALA A 154 3.70 9.99 16.54
N GLU A 155 3.67 11.26 16.96
CA GLU A 155 2.67 11.80 17.88
C GLU A 155 1.55 12.53 17.13
N SER A 156 1.89 13.36 16.14
CA SER A 156 0.92 14.18 15.41
C SER A 156 0.09 13.40 14.40
N GLY A 157 0.63 12.32 13.83
CA GLY A 157 0.01 11.63 12.71
C GLY A 157 0.05 12.40 11.40
N TRP A 158 1.01 13.33 11.25
CA TRP A 158 1.21 14.11 10.04
C TRP A 158 2.68 14.08 9.60
N LEU A 159 2.93 13.66 8.35
CA LEU A 159 4.24 13.63 7.72
C LEU A 159 4.35 14.74 6.67
N CYS A 160 5.38 15.58 6.75
CA CYS A 160 5.67 16.59 5.74
C CYS A 160 7.02 16.36 5.06
N ASN A 161 7.18 16.91 3.86
CA ASN A 161 8.42 16.86 3.07
C ASN A 161 9.25 18.14 3.16
N GLY A 162 9.04 18.95 4.20
CA GLY A 162 9.56 20.30 4.20
C GLY A 162 9.21 21.11 5.43
N ARG A 163 9.43 22.41 5.32
CA ARG A 163 9.18 23.41 6.36
C ARG A 163 8.00 24.30 6.01
N ARG A 164 7.10 24.52 6.97
CA ARG A 164 6.02 25.51 6.83
C ARG A 164 6.56 26.91 7.14
N PRO A 165 5.97 27.97 6.55
CA PRO A 165 6.36 29.35 6.86
C PRO A 165 6.26 29.67 8.36
N SER A 166 5.27 29.08 9.04
CA SER A 166 4.89 29.38 10.43
C SER A 166 5.71 28.64 11.49
N ASP A 167 6.55 27.65 11.11
CA ASP A 167 7.22 26.78 12.10
C ASP A 167 8.20 27.56 13.00
N GLY A 168 8.66 28.74 12.57
CA GLY A 168 9.62 29.59 13.28
C GLY A 168 9.07 30.83 14.01
N GLU A 169 7.81 31.24 13.82
CA GLU A 169 7.40 32.62 14.13
C GLU A 169 6.64 32.76 15.47
N GLN A 170 7.20 33.49 16.44
CA GLN A 170 6.44 33.92 17.62
C GLN A 170 5.26 34.81 17.19
N PRO A 171 4.01 34.53 17.60
CA PRO A 171 2.85 35.36 17.24
C PRO A 171 2.87 36.77 17.86
N GLN A 172 3.97 37.14 18.51
CA GLN A 172 4.17 38.44 19.11
C GLN A 172 4.84 39.32 18.07
N HIS A 173 4.03 40.11 17.36
CA HIS A 173 4.28 41.47 16.87
C HIS A 173 3.39 41.71 15.63
N MET A 174 2.44 42.63 15.77
CA MET A 174 1.40 43.03 14.81
C MET A 174 1.93 43.66 13.50
N TRP A 175 3.14 43.32 13.07
CA TRP A 175 3.67 43.78 11.81
C TRP A 175 3.42 42.67 10.80
N MET A 176 2.80 43.03 9.68
CA MET A 176 2.61 42.11 8.55
C MET A 176 4.00 41.61 8.14
N LEU A 177 4.39 40.44 8.65
CA LEU A 177 5.64 39.81 8.26
C LEU A 177 5.55 39.56 6.75
N PRO A 178 6.63 39.80 6.00
CA PRO A 178 6.66 39.48 4.59
C PRO A 178 6.36 37.99 4.41
N PHE A 179 5.53 37.65 3.42
CA PHE A 179 5.20 36.27 3.10
C PHE A 179 6.48 35.46 2.87
N ARG A 180 6.59 34.32 3.55
CA ARG A 180 7.64 33.32 3.34
C ARG A 180 6.98 32.09 2.73
N PRO A 181 7.45 31.56 1.60
CA PRO A 181 6.89 30.35 1.02
C PRO A 181 7.29 29.11 1.84
N ALA A 182 6.49 28.06 1.75
CA ALA A 182 6.88 26.74 2.27
C ALA A 182 8.06 26.18 1.47
N GLU A 183 8.93 25.44 2.13
CA GLU A 183 10.16 24.91 1.54
C GLU A 183 10.15 23.39 1.60
N GLU A 184 10.16 22.74 0.44
CA GLU A 184 10.43 21.32 0.29
C GLU A 184 11.93 21.05 0.51
N PHE A 185 12.22 20.02 1.30
CA PHE A 185 13.59 19.55 1.52
C PHE A 185 14.14 18.91 0.24
N GLY A 186 15.42 19.15 -0.05
CA GLY A 186 16.07 18.62 -1.26
C GLY A 186 15.59 19.23 -2.59
N ARG A 187 14.82 20.32 -2.58
CA ARG A 187 14.33 20.98 -3.80
C ARG A 187 15.44 21.39 -4.76
N SER A 188 15.16 21.36 -6.07
CA SER A 188 16.07 21.88 -7.11
C SER A 188 15.75 23.35 -7.45
N GLU A 189 14.68 23.59 -8.21
CA GLU A 189 14.32 24.92 -8.74
C GLU A 189 12.98 25.45 -8.21
N HIS A 190 12.10 24.57 -7.74
CA HIS A 190 10.78 24.92 -7.20
C HIS A 190 10.47 24.09 -5.95
N SER A 191 9.45 24.49 -5.20
CA SER A 191 9.08 23.85 -3.93
C SER A 191 7.64 23.37 -4.00
N ILE A 192 7.41 22.07 -3.76
CA ILE A 192 6.08 21.51 -3.56
C ILE A 192 6.00 20.99 -2.12
N PHE A 193 5.36 21.77 -1.25
CA PHE A 193 5.16 21.35 0.12
C PHE A 193 3.93 20.44 0.25
N LEU A 194 4.11 19.29 0.86
CA LEU A 194 3.07 18.35 1.24
C LEU A 194 3.04 18.18 2.76
N ASP A 195 1.84 18.09 3.30
CA ASP A 195 1.62 17.57 4.65
C ASP A 195 0.53 16.51 4.58
N VAL A 196 0.93 15.28 4.91
CA VAL A 196 0.13 14.08 4.70
C VAL A 196 -0.31 13.56 6.05
N GLN A 197 -1.62 13.57 6.26
CA GLN A 197 -2.20 12.89 7.41
C GLN A 197 -1.98 11.38 7.25
N LEU A 198 -1.37 10.76 8.25
CA LEU A 198 -1.16 9.31 8.35
C LEU A 198 -2.32 8.64 9.10
N TRP A 199 -2.83 9.31 10.14
CA TRP A 199 -4.02 8.90 10.87
C TRP A 199 -4.77 10.08 11.46
N SER A 200 -6.01 9.84 11.84
CA SER A 200 -6.81 10.71 12.67
C SER A 200 -7.28 9.94 13.90
N GLU A 201 -7.40 10.60 15.03
CA GLU A 201 -8.00 10.03 16.23
C GLU A 201 -9.34 10.71 16.50
N ARG A 202 -10.32 9.90 16.88
CA ARG A 202 -11.63 10.39 17.32
C ARG A 202 -11.95 9.76 18.65
N THR A 203 -12.35 10.58 19.61
CA THR A 203 -12.92 10.07 20.87
C THR A 203 -14.37 9.71 20.64
N GLU A 204 -14.73 8.46 20.93
CA GLU A 204 -16.10 7.96 20.89
C GLU A 204 -16.51 7.53 22.30
N SER A 205 -17.77 7.78 22.67
CA SER A 205 -18.30 7.29 23.93
C SER A 205 -18.91 5.90 23.71
N VAL A 206 -18.19 4.86 24.13
CA VAL A 206 -18.65 3.48 24.07
C VAL A 206 -19.00 3.04 25.49
N ASN A 207 -20.26 2.67 25.73
CA ASN A 207 -20.75 2.25 27.05
C ASN A 207 -20.42 3.25 28.19
N GLY A 208 -20.46 4.55 27.89
CA GLY A 208 -20.16 5.62 28.84
C GLY A 208 -18.67 5.86 29.10
N ARG A 209 -17.76 5.15 28.42
CA ARG A 209 -16.31 5.38 28.45
C ARG A 209 -15.87 6.06 27.17
N ASN A 210 -14.95 7.01 27.30
CA ASN A 210 -14.31 7.64 26.16
C ASN A 210 -13.20 6.72 25.65
N GLU A 211 -13.38 6.18 24.45
CA GLU A 211 -12.39 5.37 23.74
C GLU A 211 -11.81 6.19 22.59
N ILE A 212 -10.50 6.08 22.38
CA ILE A 212 -9.81 6.74 21.26
C ILE A 212 -9.77 5.76 20.09
N HIS A 213 -10.46 6.10 19.01
CA HIS A 213 -10.43 5.34 17.77
C HIS A 213 -9.49 6.00 16.77
N ARG A 214 -8.44 5.29 16.41
CA ARG A 214 -7.52 5.69 15.34
C ARG A 214 -8.03 5.20 13.98
N ARG A 215 -8.13 6.12 13.03
CA ARG A 215 -8.45 5.85 11.63
C ARG A 215 -7.24 6.17 10.76
N TRP A 216 -6.74 5.16 10.06
CA TRP A 216 -5.63 5.28 9.13
C TRP A 216 -6.05 5.97 7.84
N SER A 217 -5.15 6.76 7.27
CA SER A 217 -5.42 7.50 6.05
C SER A 217 -5.30 6.61 4.80
N ALA A 218 -5.98 7.00 3.74
CA ALA A 218 -5.87 6.33 2.45
C ALA A 218 -4.43 6.26 1.90
N PRO A 219 -3.60 7.33 1.94
CA PRO A 219 -2.22 7.22 1.46
C PRO A 219 -1.37 6.27 2.30
N LEU A 220 -1.54 6.22 3.63
CA LEU A 220 -0.82 5.24 4.46
C LEU A 220 -1.23 3.81 4.13
N LEU A 221 -2.52 3.52 4.05
CA LEU A 221 -3.00 2.18 3.68
C LEU A 221 -2.57 1.79 2.25
N THR A 222 -2.45 2.76 1.34
CA THR A 222 -1.91 2.53 0.00
C THR A 222 -0.40 2.24 0.05
N ALA A 223 0.36 2.90 0.93
CA ALA A 223 1.78 2.59 1.14
C ALA A 223 1.96 1.17 1.69
N VAL A 224 1.15 0.75 2.68
CA VAL A 224 1.14 -0.63 3.18
C VAL A 224 0.83 -1.60 2.04
N TRP A 225 -0.19 -1.30 1.22
CA TRP A 225 -0.53 -2.13 0.06
C TRP A 225 0.64 -2.31 -0.92
N GLN A 226 1.39 -1.25 -1.22
CA GLN A 226 2.59 -1.37 -2.06
C GLN A 226 3.67 -2.23 -1.39
N LEU A 227 3.90 -2.10 -0.08
CA LEU A 227 4.87 -2.93 0.64
C LEU A 227 4.49 -4.42 0.62
N LEU A 228 3.20 -4.74 0.72
CA LEU A 228 2.69 -6.10 0.57
C LEU A 228 2.96 -6.65 -0.84
N ARG A 229 2.62 -5.89 -1.88
CA ARG A 229 2.89 -6.25 -3.28
C ARG A 229 4.37 -6.35 -3.61
N LEU A 230 5.24 -5.63 -2.91
CA LEU A 230 6.69 -5.70 -3.09
C LEU A 230 7.35 -6.80 -2.24
N GLY A 231 6.56 -7.51 -1.43
CA GLY A 231 7.06 -8.54 -0.51
C GLY A 231 8.04 -7.99 0.51
N ALA A 232 7.93 -6.70 0.86
CA ALA A 232 8.89 -5.97 1.68
C ALA A 232 8.54 -5.96 3.18
N LEU A 233 7.27 -6.17 3.53
CA LEU A 233 6.83 -6.15 4.93
C LEU A 233 7.07 -7.51 5.60
N ARG A 234 7.67 -7.49 6.79
CA ARG A 234 7.88 -8.66 7.66
C ARG A 234 7.49 -8.32 9.09
N TYR A 235 7.07 -9.33 9.83
CA TYR A 235 6.84 -9.23 11.28
C TYR A 235 7.61 -10.36 11.96
N HIS A 236 8.58 -10.01 12.79
CA HIS A 236 9.55 -10.97 13.36
C HIS A 236 10.18 -11.91 12.31
N GLY A 237 10.56 -11.35 11.16
CA GLY A 237 11.15 -12.10 10.04
C GLY A 237 10.15 -12.88 9.18
N ALA A 238 8.91 -13.11 9.64
CA ALA A 238 7.88 -13.84 8.90
C ALA A 238 7.09 -12.94 7.93
N ALA A 239 6.58 -13.53 6.86
CA ALA A 239 5.66 -12.85 5.94
C ALA A 239 4.36 -12.48 6.67
N VAL A 240 3.91 -11.23 6.52
CA VAL A 240 2.72 -10.72 7.23
C VAL A 240 1.40 -11.10 6.57
N VAL A 241 1.43 -11.43 5.28
CA VAL A 241 0.26 -11.80 4.48
C VAL A 241 0.68 -12.90 3.52
N ARG A 242 -0.12 -13.97 3.52
CA ARG A 242 -0.08 -15.03 2.50
C ARG A 242 -1.40 -15.01 1.74
N PRO A 243 -1.40 -14.81 0.41
CA PRO A 243 -2.61 -14.97 -0.39
C PRO A 243 -3.25 -16.33 -0.13
N GLN A 244 -4.56 -16.33 0.07
CA GLN A 244 -5.32 -17.54 0.36
C GLN A 244 -6.16 -17.92 -0.85
N LEU A 245 -5.99 -19.14 -1.36
CA LEU A 245 -6.77 -19.62 -2.49
C LEU A 245 -8.25 -19.60 -2.13
N PHE A 246 -9.04 -18.86 -2.89
CA PHE A 246 -10.48 -18.79 -2.73
C PHE A 246 -11.13 -19.61 -3.85
N SER A 247 -11.70 -20.76 -3.49
CA SER A 247 -12.37 -21.62 -4.47
C SER A 247 -13.60 -20.91 -5.04
N PRO A 248 -13.84 -20.97 -6.37
CA PRO A 248 -15.08 -20.47 -6.98
C PRO A 248 -16.34 -21.11 -6.42
N GLU A 249 -16.23 -22.35 -5.90
CA GLU A 249 -17.35 -23.09 -5.29
C GLU A 249 -17.65 -22.65 -3.86
N THR A 250 -16.74 -21.92 -3.21
CA THR A 250 -16.94 -21.44 -1.85
C THR A 250 -17.86 -20.22 -1.88
N PRO A 251 -19.02 -20.24 -1.20
CA PRO A 251 -19.90 -19.09 -1.16
C PRO A 251 -19.21 -17.92 -0.45
N TRP A 252 -19.43 -16.71 -0.96
CA TRP A 252 -18.96 -15.50 -0.30
C TRP A 252 -19.56 -15.40 1.12
N PRO A 253 -18.73 -15.14 2.15
CA PRO A 253 -19.22 -14.93 3.50
C PRO A 253 -20.07 -13.66 3.57
N SER A 254 -20.85 -13.50 4.63
CA SER A 254 -21.70 -12.31 4.82
C SER A 254 -20.99 -11.12 5.47
N ARG A 255 -19.76 -11.31 5.96
CA ARG A 255 -18.99 -10.28 6.68
C ARG A 255 -17.58 -10.17 6.11
N TRP A 256 -17.09 -8.94 5.96
CA TRP A 256 -15.73 -8.69 5.48
C TRP A 256 -14.67 -9.38 6.33
N GLN A 257 -14.82 -9.40 7.66
CA GLN A 257 -13.84 -9.96 8.59
C GLN A 257 -13.61 -11.46 8.42
N GLU A 258 -14.55 -12.19 7.81
CA GLU A 258 -14.42 -13.61 7.51
C GLU A 258 -13.50 -13.87 6.31
N LEU A 259 -13.29 -12.88 5.44
CA LEU A 259 -12.40 -12.96 4.30
C LEU A 259 -10.93 -12.74 4.70
N PRO A 260 -9.97 -13.44 4.07
CA PRO A 260 -8.56 -13.18 4.27
C PRO A 260 -8.16 -11.81 3.73
N ALA A 261 -7.01 -11.28 4.17
CA ALA A 261 -6.53 -9.97 3.74
C ALA A 261 -6.26 -9.91 2.22
N VAL A 262 -5.76 -11.02 1.66
CA VAL A 262 -5.55 -11.22 0.23
C VAL A 262 -6.08 -12.59 -0.16
N MET A 263 -7.00 -12.61 -1.11
CA MET A 263 -7.53 -13.81 -1.75
C MET A 263 -6.81 -14.03 -3.08
N GLN A 264 -6.44 -15.27 -3.37
CA GLN A 264 -6.02 -15.70 -4.69
C GLN A 264 -7.25 -16.28 -5.39
N LEU A 265 -7.69 -15.62 -6.46
CA LEU A 265 -8.87 -16.02 -7.23
C LEU A 265 -8.50 -16.97 -8.37
N ALA A 266 -7.29 -16.85 -8.91
CA ALA A 266 -6.79 -17.70 -9.97
C ALA A 266 -5.72 -18.68 -9.44
N PRO A 267 -5.98 -20.00 -9.45
CA PRO A 267 -5.03 -20.99 -8.95
C PRO A 267 -3.69 -21.02 -9.70
N ASP A 268 -3.71 -20.66 -10.99
CA ASP A 268 -2.55 -20.61 -11.90
C ASP A 268 -1.83 -19.25 -11.89
N ALA A 269 -2.25 -18.32 -11.02
CA ALA A 269 -1.64 -17.01 -10.92
C ALA A 269 -0.13 -17.07 -10.63
N ALA A 270 0.62 -16.18 -11.27
CA ALA A 270 1.97 -15.87 -10.84
C ALA A 270 1.95 -15.34 -9.38
N PRO A 271 3.06 -15.41 -8.62
CA PRO A 271 3.10 -14.93 -7.25
C PRO A 271 2.57 -13.49 -7.05
N PHE A 272 1.81 -13.26 -5.99
CA PHE A 272 1.26 -11.94 -5.63
C PHE A 272 2.32 -10.86 -5.44
N ALA A 273 3.36 -11.17 -4.66
CA ALA A 273 4.46 -10.27 -4.41
C ALA A 273 5.38 -10.22 -5.64
N ALA A 274 6.04 -9.09 -5.88
CA ALA A 274 6.85 -8.87 -7.07
C ALA A 274 8.06 -7.97 -6.81
N TYR A 275 9.04 -8.05 -7.71
CA TYR A 275 10.18 -7.13 -7.69
C TYR A 275 9.75 -5.67 -7.93
N ARG A 276 8.76 -5.46 -8.81
CA ARG A 276 8.18 -4.14 -9.12
C ARG A 276 6.65 -4.18 -9.04
N SER A 277 6.04 -3.04 -8.73
CA SER A 277 4.59 -2.86 -8.80
C SER A 277 4.22 -1.77 -9.81
N MET A 278 3.14 -1.99 -10.56
CA MET A 278 2.52 -1.01 -11.45
C MET A 278 1.05 -0.88 -11.09
N SER A 279 0.52 0.34 -10.99
CA SER A 279 -0.90 0.55 -10.69
C SER A 279 -1.56 1.44 -11.73
N ILE A 280 -2.67 0.99 -12.31
CA ILE A 280 -3.48 1.79 -13.25
C ILE A 280 -4.52 2.55 -12.43
N VAL A 281 -4.34 3.86 -12.30
CA VAL A 281 -5.08 4.70 -11.37
C VAL A 281 -5.72 5.92 -12.07
N PRO A 282 -6.96 6.29 -11.72
CA PRO A 282 -7.59 7.45 -12.33
C PRO A 282 -6.89 8.75 -11.89
N LYS A 283 -6.82 9.73 -12.79
CA LYS A 283 -6.05 10.98 -12.67
C LYS A 283 -6.44 11.81 -11.46
N HIS A 284 -7.72 11.77 -11.06
CA HIS A 284 -8.20 12.46 -9.86
C HIS A 284 -7.52 11.96 -8.56
N ARG A 285 -6.75 10.86 -8.61
CA ARG A 285 -5.97 10.32 -7.49
C ARG A 285 -4.50 10.70 -7.49
N ALA A 286 -4.05 11.59 -8.38
CA ALA A 286 -2.65 12.03 -8.42
C ALA A 286 -2.14 12.51 -7.05
N ALA A 287 -2.96 13.25 -6.28
CA ALA A 287 -2.58 13.69 -4.94
C ALA A 287 -2.38 12.53 -3.94
N LEU A 288 -3.21 11.48 -4.03
CA LEU A 288 -3.05 10.28 -3.21
C LEU A 288 -1.77 9.53 -3.57
N VAL A 289 -1.47 9.41 -4.86
CA VAL A 289 -0.24 8.78 -5.36
C VAL A 289 0.99 9.54 -4.86
N HIS A 290 0.99 10.88 -4.98
CA HIS A 290 2.09 11.71 -4.48
C HIS A 290 2.26 11.58 -2.96
N SER A 291 1.15 11.58 -2.21
CA SER A 291 1.16 11.42 -0.76
C SER A 291 1.70 10.05 -0.32
N MET A 292 1.33 8.98 -1.04
CA MET A 292 1.87 7.64 -0.80
C MET A 292 3.37 7.58 -1.12
N GLN A 293 3.83 8.25 -2.19
CA GLN A 293 5.25 8.26 -2.56
C GLN A 293 6.08 8.89 -1.44
N LEU A 294 5.60 10.01 -0.90
CA LEU A 294 6.22 10.67 0.24
C LEU A 294 6.35 9.74 1.45
N ILE A 295 5.29 8.99 1.77
CA ILE A 295 5.34 8.01 2.86
C ILE A 295 6.41 6.95 2.58
N LEU A 296 6.41 6.36 1.38
CA LEU A 296 7.38 5.33 0.99
C LEU A 296 8.84 5.82 1.00
N ASP A 297 9.08 7.09 0.68
CA ASP A 297 10.39 7.73 0.73
C ASP A 297 10.94 7.87 2.16
N HIS A 298 10.06 7.86 3.18
CA HIS A 298 10.42 8.03 4.59
C HIS A 298 10.42 6.71 5.38
N LEU A 299 10.29 5.54 4.73
CA LEU A 299 10.29 4.26 5.42
C LEU A 299 11.70 3.71 5.64
N ASP A 300 12.01 3.36 6.88
CA ASP A 300 13.17 2.53 7.23
C ASP A 300 12.76 1.05 7.21
N VAL A 301 12.77 0.45 6.02
CA VAL A 301 12.47 -0.97 5.83
C VAL A 301 13.70 -1.81 6.18
N ASP A 302 13.48 -2.97 6.80
CA ASP A 302 14.54 -3.92 7.17
C ASP A 302 15.50 -4.19 6.00
N ARG A 303 16.75 -3.76 6.17
CA ARG A 303 17.81 -3.88 5.17
C ARG A 303 18.04 -5.31 4.73
N ALA A 304 17.90 -6.28 5.63
CA ALA A 304 18.11 -7.68 5.30
C ALA A 304 16.96 -8.23 4.42
N VAL A 305 15.73 -7.69 4.53
CA VAL A 305 14.65 -7.97 3.56
C VAL A 305 15.02 -7.40 2.19
N ILE A 306 15.50 -6.16 2.13
CA ILE A 306 15.91 -5.52 0.86
C ILE A 306 17.07 -6.27 0.21
N ASP A 307 18.11 -6.62 0.97
CA ASP A 307 19.26 -7.39 0.50
C ASP A 307 18.84 -8.75 -0.06
N GLN A 308 17.92 -9.44 0.62
CA GLN A 308 17.35 -10.69 0.12
C GLN A 308 16.63 -10.49 -1.22
N LEU A 309 15.85 -9.42 -1.38
CA LEU A 309 15.14 -9.14 -2.63
C LEU A 309 16.11 -8.79 -3.77
N VAL A 310 17.16 -8.01 -3.49
CA VAL A 310 18.22 -7.66 -4.45
C VAL A 310 18.97 -8.90 -4.92
N ALA A 311 19.42 -9.74 -3.98
CA ALA A 311 20.13 -10.97 -4.29
C ALA A 311 19.28 -11.94 -5.14
N ARG A 312 17.99 -12.05 -4.82
CA ARG A 312 17.05 -12.88 -5.58
C ARG A 312 16.80 -12.34 -6.99
N GLY A 313 16.60 -11.03 -7.14
CA GLY A 313 16.44 -10.40 -8.45
C GLY A 313 17.65 -10.63 -9.35
N ALA A 314 18.87 -10.53 -8.81
CA ALA A 314 20.10 -10.81 -9.54
C ALA A 314 20.28 -12.29 -9.93
N ALA A 315 19.63 -13.20 -9.20
CA ALA A 315 19.71 -14.66 -9.43
C ALA A 315 18.59 -15.21 -10.34
N GLU A 316 17.67 -14.36 -10.81
CA GLU A 316 16.69 -14.75 -11.84
C GLU A 316 17.40 -15.11 -13.15
N GLU A 317 16.78 -15.98 -13.95
CA GLU A 317 17.30 -16.39 -15.25
C GLU A 317 17.50 -15.19 -16.21
N VAL A 318 16.55 -14.25 -16.17
CA VAL A 318 16.73 -12.90 -16.70
C VAL A 318 16.84 -11.97 -15.49
N PRO A 319 18.05 -11.48 -15.15
CA PRO A 319 18.26 -10.72 -13.93
C PRO A 319 17.36 -9.48 -13.83
N VAL A 320 16.77 -9.27 -12.66
CA VAL A 320 15.97 -8.09 -12.34
C VAL A 320 16.78 -7.15 -11.47
N THR A 321 17.04 -5.95 -11.97
CA THR A 321 17.60 -4.87 -11.14
C THR A 321 16.53 -4.40 -10.15
N VAL A 322 16.78 -4.65 -8.86
CA VAL A 322 15.92 -4.25 -7.75
C VAL A 322 16.52 -3.01 -7.09
N SER A 323 15.82 -1.87 -7.14
CA SER A 323 16.24 -0.68 -6.38
C SER A 323 16.15 -0.96 -4.88
N ARG A 324 17.13 -0.49 -4.13
CA ARG A 324 17.09 -0.53 -2.65
C ARG A 324 16.06 0.43 -2.09
N LYS A 325 15.77 1.52 -2.80
CA LYS A 325 14.73 2.48 -2.45
C LYS A 325 13.37 1.90 -2.87
N ILE A 326 12.51 1.63 -1.89
CA ILE A 326 11.20 1.00 -2.13
C ILE A 326 10.36 1.79 -3.13
N SER A 327 10.40 3.11 -3.02
CA SER A 327 9.56 4.02 -3.79
C SER A 327 9.93 4.03 -5.29
N ASP A 328 11.16 3.65 -5.66
CA ASP A 328 11.59 3.47 -7.07
C ASP A 328 11.05 2.17 -7.69
N ARG A 329 10.57 1.23 -6.87
CA ARG A 329 10.01 -0.05 -7.34
C ARG A 329 8.51 0.04 -7.64
N VAL A 330 7.90 1.18 -7.31
CA VAL A 330 6.47 1.45 -7.49
C VAL A 330 6.29 2.38 -8.68
N SER A 331 5.40 2.02 -9.60
CA SER A 331 5.06 2.82 -10.77
C SER A 331 3.55 2.98 -10.90
N HIS A 332 3.13 4.06 -11.55
CA HIS A 332 1.72 4.38 -11.74
C HIS A 332 1.47 4.86 -13.17
N LEU A 333 0.36 4.39 -13.76
CA LEU A 333 -0.23 5.02 -14.93
C LEU A 333 -1.44 5.82 -14.48
N LEU A 334 -1.35 7.15 -14.59
CA LEU A 334 -2.48 8.05 -14.37
C LEU A 334 -3.29 8.18 -15.67
N TRP A 335 -4.57 7.84 -15.62
CA TRP A 335 -5.48 7.92 -16.78
C TRP A 335 -6.70 8.78 -16.51
N ASP A 336 -7.36 9.32 -17.53
CA ASP A 336 -8.37 10.39 -17.33
C ASP A 336 -9.56 9.96 -16.45
N GLY A 337 -9.97 8.69 -16.51
CA GLY A 337 -10.95 8.13 -15.58
C GLY A 337 -12.40 8.57 -15.82
N THR A 338 -12.64 9.35 -16.87
CA THR A 338 -13.91 9.96 -17.28
C THR A 338 -14.69 9.08 -18.24
#